data_AF-A0A8J7IAU1-F1
#
_entry.id   AF-A0A8J7IAU1-F1
#
_cell.length_a   1.000
_cell.length_b   1.000
_cell.length_c   1.000
_cell.angle_alpha   90.00
_cell.angle_beta   90.00
_cell.angle_gamma   90.00
#
_symmetry.space_group_name_H-M   'P 1'
#
loop_
_entity.id
_entity.type
_entity.pdbx_description
1 polymer ?
#
loop_
_entity_poly.entity_id
_entity_poly.type
_entity_poly.pdbx_seq_one_letter_code
_entity_poly.pdbx_strand_id
1 'polypeptide(L)'
;MPYSSSLTDEEWEILEPLLPTILPPKKQTRPSNWTKRELLDGIFYQLKNGCNWEDLPKDLPPYSTVYWHYKQWRASGAIDKLMSILHAQVREQVKKKPS
;
A
#
# COMPACT_ATOMS: atom_id res chain seq x y z
N MET A 1 9.50 -13.31 -6.81
CA MET A 1 10.55 -12.28 -6.99
C MET A 1 10.05 -11.02 -6.30
N PRO A 2 10.83 -10.35 -5.44
CA PRO A 2 10.40 -9.07 -4.86
C PRO A 2 10.37 -8.04 -5.99
N TYR A 3 9.17 -7.52 -6.30
CA TYR A 3 9.02 -6.47 -7.28
C TYR A 3 9.64 -5.17 -6.73
N SER A 4 10.24 -4.33 -7.56
CA SER A 4 10.80 -3.03 -7.15
C SER A 4 9.75 -2.08 -6.50
N SER A 5 8.47 -2.45 -6.53
CA SER A 5 7.34 -1.75 -5.92
C SER A 5 6.88 -2.31 -4.58
N SER A 6 7.41 -3.45 -4.13
CA SER A 6 7.02 -4.02 -2.82
C SER A 6 7.66 -3.21 -1.71
N LEU A 7 6.87 -2.85 -0.70
CA LEU A 7 7.36 -2.25 0.53
C LEU A 7 8.45 -3.13 1.13
N THR A 8 9.61 -2.54 1.40
CA THR A 8 10.63 -3.24 2.18
C THR A 8 10.10 -3.57 3.56
N ASP A 9 10.58 -4.65 4.17
CA ASP A 9 10.16 -5.04 5.52
C ASP A 9 10.37 -3.90 6.54
N GLU A 10 11.44 -3.12 6.35
CA GLU A 10 11.77 -1.95 7.18
C GLU A 10 10.75 -0.81 7.05
N GLU A 11 10.31 -0.49 5.83
CA GLU A 11 9.26 0.50 5.60
C GLU A 11 7.91 0.00 6.13
N TRP A 12 7.65 -1.31 6.00
CA TRP A 12 6.45 -1.94 6.52
C TRP A 12 6.36 -1.87 8.04
N GLU A 13 7.45 -2.13 8.76
CA GLU A 13 7.49 -2.12 10.22
C GLU A 13 7.18 -0.74 10.80
N ILE A 14 7.52 0.33 10.08
CA ILE A 14 7.19 1.71 10.44
C ILE A 14 5.72 2.04 10.13
N LEU A 15 5.21 1.55 8.99
CA LEU A 15 3.84 1.81 8.55
C LEU A 15 2.81 1.00 9.34
N GLU A 16 3.09 -0.26 9.65
CA GLU A 16 2.20 -1.19 10.35
C GLU A 16 1.53 -0.60 11.59
N PRO A 17 2.25 0.03 12.54
CA PRO A 17 1.63 0.66 13.71
C PRO A 17 0.81 1.92 13.38
N LEU A 18 1.07 2.57 12.24
CA LEU A 18 0.33 3.75 11.78
C LEU A 18 -0.96 3.38 11.01
N LEU A 19 -1.01 2.19 10.42
CA LEU A 19 -2.18 1.67 9.70
C LEU A 19 -3.48 1.66 10.51
N PRO A 20 -3.56 1.19 11.77
CA PRO A 20 -4.81 1.24 12.53
C PRO A 20 -5.34 2.66 12.77
N THR A 21 -4.46 3.67 12.76
CA THR A 21 -4.81 5.08 12.92
C THR A 21 -5.23 5.72 11.60
N ILE A 22 -4.56 5.35 10.50
CA ILE A 22 -4.78 5.92 9.17
C ILE A 22 -5.94 5.25 8.44
N LEU A 23 -6.07 3.93 8.58
CA LEU A 23 -7.09 3.15 7.91
C LEU A 23 -8.43 3.24 8.65
N PRO A 24 -9.55 3.44 7.94
CA PRO A 24 -10.85 3.44 8.59
C PRO A 24 -11.13 2.06 9.22
N PRO A 25 -11.81 2.02 10.39
CA PRO A 25 -12.13 0.77 11.05
C PRO A 25 -12.98 -0.10 10.11
N LYS A 26 -12.48 -1.30 9.80
CA LYS A 26 -13.24 -2.27 9.01
C LYS A 26 -14.44 -2.69 9.86
N LYS A 27 -15.67 -2.44 9.39
CA LYS A 27 -16.85 -3.10 9.96
C LYS A 27 -16.59 -4.61 9.88
N GLN A 28 -16.49 -5.23 11.04
CA GLN A 28 -16.01 -6.59 11.26
C GLN A 28 -17.03 -7.62 10.76
N THR A 29 -17.28 -7.67 9.45
CA THR A 29 -18.31 -8.54 8.87
C THR A 29 -17.71 -9.77 8.16
N ARG A 30 -16.41 -9.73 7.80
CA ARG A 30 -15.70 -10.90 7.24
C ARG A 30 -14.19 -10.82 7.51
N PRO A 31 -13.55 -11.89 8.02
CA PRO A 31 -12.10 -11.97 8.06
C PRO A 31 -11.59 -11.84 6.62
N SER A 32 -10.69 -10.89 6.38
CA SER A 32 -9.97 -10.86 5.11
C SER A 32 -8.97 -12.00 5.16
N ASN A 33 -8.91 -12.85 4.15
CA ASN A 33 -7.82 -13.82 4.02
C ASN A 33 -6.47 -13.14 3.70
N TRP A 34 -6.52 -11.86 3.30
CA TRP A 34 -5.37 -11.07 2.89
C TRP A 34 -4.94 -10.12 3.99
N THR A 35 -3.62 -10.04 4.19
CA THR A 35 -2.97 -9.10 5.09
C THR A 35 -3.10 -7.67 4.56
N LYS A 36 -2.99 -6.68 5.45
CA LYS A 36 -2.98 -5.26 5.05
C LYS A 36 -1.80 -4.96 4.12
N ARG A 37 -0.69 -5.69 4.28
CA ARG A 37 0.52 -5.57 3.47
C ARG A 37 0.26 -5.93 2.02
N GLU A 38 -0.30 -7.11 1.79
CA GLU A 38 -0.65 -7.57 0.43
C GLU A 38 -1.61 -6.62 -0.28
N LEU A 39 -2.58 -6.05 0.45
CA LEU A 39 -3.49 -5.05 -0.10
C LEU A 39 -2.75 -3.76 -0.47
N LEU A 40 -1.85 -3.29 0.40
CA LEU A 40 -1.05 -2.09 0.14
C LEU A 40 -0.06 -2.31 -1.00
N ASP A 41 0.60 -3.46 -1.06
CA ASP A 41 1.48 -3.83 -2.16
C ASP A 41 0.72 -3.85 -3.50
N GLY A 42 -0.51 -4.37 -3.53
CA GLY A 42 -1.39 -4.29 -4.70
C GLY A 42 -1.73 -2.85 -5.11
N ILE A 43 -2.05 -1.99 -4.15
CA ILE A 43 -2.34 -0.58 -4.41
C ILE A 43 -1.08 0.15 -4.90
N PHE A 44 0.07 -0.07 -4.27
CA PHE A 44 1.32 0.59 -4.64
C PHE A 44 1.85 0.11 -5.98
N TYR A 45 1.72 -1.18 -6.29
CA TYR A 45 2.03 -1.72 -7.61
C TYR A 45 1.22 -1.00 -8.69
N GLN A 46 -0.11 -0.90 -8.50
CA GLN A 46 -1.00 -0.20 -9.40
C GLN A 46 -0.63 1.28 -9.54
N LEU A 47 -0.35 1.98 -8.43
CA LEU A 47 -0.01 3.41 -8.44
C LEU A 47 1.35 3.69 -9.11
N LYS A 48 2.32 2.77 -8.96
CA LYS A 48 3.67 2.90 -9.53
C LYS A 48 3.71 2.53 -11.01
N ASN A 49 3.03 1.46 -11.41
CA ASN A 49 3.08 0.97 -12.79
C ASN A 49 1.97 1.56 -13.67
N GLY A 50 0.89 2.07 -13.08
CA GLY A 50 -0.25 2.62 -13.83
C GLY A 50 -0.95 1.60 -14.73
N CYS A 51 -0.82 0.30 -14.43
CA CYS A 51 -1.45 -0.79 -15.18
C CYS A 51 -2.97 -0.80 -15.00
N ASN A 52 -3.71 -1.63 -15.73
CA ASN A 52 -5.10 -1.88 -15.37
C ASN A 52 -5.16 -2.76 -14.12
N TRP A 53 -6.20 -2.60 -13.30
CA TRP A 53 -6.41 -3.46 -12.13
C TRP A 53 -6.51 -4.95 -12.52
N GLU A 54 -6.99 -5.26 -13.72
CA GLU A 54 -7.08 -6.63 -14.25
C GLU A 54 -5.71 -7.25 -14.55
N ASP A 55 -4.70 -6.42 -14.80
CA ASP A 55 -3.32 -6.84 -15.05
C ASP A 55 -2.50 -7.00 -13.77
N LEU A 56 -3.14 -6.96 -12.59
CA LEU A 56 -2.44 -7.22 -11.33
C LEU A 56 -1.82 -8.65 -11.36
N PRO A 57 -0.58 -8.80 -10.90
CA PRO A 57 0.04 -10.11 -10.72
C PRO A 57 -0.85 -11.03 -9.87
N LYS A 58 -0.93 -12.31 -10.25
CA LYS A 58 -1.71 -13.33 -9.49
C LYS A 58 -1.14 -13.63 -8.10
N ASP A 59 0.11 -13.21 -7.84
CA ASP A 59 0.74 -13.28 -6.52
C ASP A 59 0.13 -12.27 -5.53
N LEU A 60 -0.57 -11.26 -6.03
CA LEU A 60 -1.23 -10.24 -5.22
C LEU A 60 -2.72 -10.57 -5.03
N PRO A 61 -3.35 -9.99 -3.99
CA PRO A 61 -4.77 -10.17 -3.76
C PRO A 61 -5.61 -9.81 -4.99
N PRO A 62 -6.77 -10.46 -5.18
CA PRO A 62 -7.67 -10.19 -6.29
C PRO A 62 -7.94 -8.69 -6.42
N TYR A 63 -7.79 -8.16 -7.63
CA TYR A 63 -7.94 -6.74 -7.90
C TYR A 63 -9.26 -6.15 -7.41
N SER A 64 -10.34 -6.94 -7.40
CA SER A 64 -11.64 -6.53 -6.87
C SER A 64 -11.60 -6.20 -5.37
N THR A 65 -10.82 -6.97 -4.60
CA THR A 65 -10.60 -6.75 -3.17
C THR A 65 -9.70 -5.54 -2.95
N VAL A 66 -8.60 -5.46 -3.71
CA VAL A 66 -7.66 -4.33 -3.65
C VAL A 66 -8.36 -3.01 -4.00
N TYR A 67 -9.15 -3.00 -5.07
CA TYR A 67 -9.91 -1.85 -5.53
C TYR A 67 -10.95 -1.39 -4.50
N TRP A 68 -11.66 -2.34 -3.86
CA TRP A 68 -12.63 -2.00 -2.80
C TRP A 68 -11.96 -1.29 -1.63
N HIS A 69 -10.82 -1.82 -1.17
CA HIS A 69 -10.00 -1.21 -0.12
C HIS A 69 -9.45 0.15 -0.55
N TYR A 70 -8.87 0.23 -1.76
CA TYR A 70 -8.36 1.47 -2.33
C TYR A 70 -9.44 2.57 -2.35
N LYS A 71 -10.66 2.25 -2.80
CA LYS A 71 -11.76 3.21 -2.86
C LYS A 71 -12.14 3.73 -1.47
N GLN A 72 -12.22 2.86 -0.46
CA GLN A 72 -12.49 3.28 0.92
C GLN A 72 -11.37 4.14 1.49
N TRP A 73 -10.12 3.73 1.31
CA TRP A 73 -8.95 4.43 1.85
C TRP A 73 -8.68 5.75 1.15
N ARG A 74 -8.97 5.84 -0.14
CA ARG A 74 -8.92 7.09 -0.89
C ARG A 74 -10.00 8.06 -0.41
N ALA A 75 -11.22 7.58 -0.18
CA ALA A 75 -12.30 8.41 0.35
C ALA A 75 -11.99 8.94 1.77
N SER A 76 -11.21 8.20 2.57
CA SER A 76 -10.77 8.65 3.90
C SER A 76 -9.49 9.48 3.91
N GLY A 77 -8.83 9.70 2.75
CA GLY A 77 -7.52 10.36 2.67
C GLY A 77 -6.35 9.55 3.26
N ALA A 78 -6.57 8.25 3.50
CA ALA A 78 -5.55 7.36 4.05
C ALA A 78 -4.38 7.14 3.07
N ILE A 79 -4.70 7.00 1.78
CA ILE A 79 -3.71 6.82 0.72
C ILE A 79 -2.78 8.04 0.62
N ASP A 80 -3.34 9.25 0.67
CA ASP A 80 -2.53 10.48 0.57
C ASP A 80 -1.58 10.62 1.76
N LYS A 81 -2.03 10.26 2.98
CA LYS A 81 -1.17 10.21 4.16
C LYS A 81 -0.06 9.18 4.02
N LEU A 82 -0.39 7.96 3.57
CA LEU A 82 0.62 6.91 3.37
C LEU A 82 1.67 7.33 2.33
N MET A 83 1.20 7.90 1.21
CA MET A 83 2.07 8.39 0.15
C MET A 83 2.95 9.54 0.64
N SER A 84 2.42 10.45 1.47
CA SER A 84 3.20 11.53 2.07
C SER A 84 4.31 10.99 3.00
N ILE A 85 4.02 9.96 3.79
CA ILE A 85 5.00 9.32 4.69
C ILE A 85 6.10 8.63 3.86
N LEU A 86 5.70 7.85 2.84
CA LEU A 86 6.64 7.18 1.96
C LEU A 86 7.49 8.17 1.14
N HIS A 87 6.88 9.24 0.61
CA HIS A 87 7.63 10.30 -0.07
C HIS A 87 8.61 11.02 0.87
N ALA A 88 8.27 11.20 2.15
CA ALA A 88 9.20 11.75 3.13
C ALA A 88 10.43 10.83 3.29
N GLN A 89 10.21 9.52 3.42
CA GLN A 89 11.30 8.54 3.50
C GLN A 89 12.14 8.48 2.21
N VAL A 90 11.51 8.46 1.03
CA VAL A 90 12.23 8.47 -0.26
C VAL A 90 13.07 9.75 -0.39
N ARG A 91 12.55 10.91 0.04
CA ARG A 91 13.33 12.17 0.04
C ARG A 91 14.54 12.10 0.97
N GLU A 92 14.43 11.44 2.12
CA GLU A 92 15.57 11.22 3.02
C GLU A 92 16.58 10.20 2.46
N GLN A 93 16.11 9.14 1.81
CA GLN A 93 16.97 8.16 1.15
C GLN A 93 17.69 8.74 -0.07
N VAL A 94 17.03 9.60 -0.86
CA VAL A 94 17.63 10.30 -1.99
C VAL A 94 18.68 11.32 -1.52
N LYS A 95 18.47 12.00 -0.37
CA LYS A 95 19.51 12.85 0.23
C LYS A 95 20.77 12.08 0.66
N LYS A 96 20.68 10.77 0.91
CA LYS A 96 21.83 9.90 1.26
C LYS A 96 22.63 9.39 0.06
N LYS A 97 22.19 9.60 -1.17
CA LYS A 97 23.01 9.37 -2.38
C LYS A 97 23.33 10.70 -3.08
N PRO A 98 24.29 11.49 -2.56
CA PRO A 98 24.97 12.44 -3.40
C PRO A 98 25.91 11.66 -4.33
N SER A 99 25.67 11.72 -5.63
CA SER A 99 26.73 11.52 -6.64
C SER A 99 27.53 12.80 -6.78
#